data_AF-A0A6G5AE05-F1
#
_entry.id   AF-A0A6G5AE05-F1
#
_cell.length_a   1.000
_cell.length_b   1.000
_cell.length_c   1.000
_cell.angle_alpha   90.00
_cell.angle_beta   90.00
_cell.angle_gamma   90.00
#
_symmetry.space_group_name_H-M   'P 1'
#
loop_
_entity.id
_entity.type
_entity.pdbx_description
1 polymer ?
#
loop_
_entity_poly.entity_id
_entity_poly.type
_entity_poly.pdbx_seq_one_letter_code
_entity_poly.pdbx_strand_id
1 'polypeptide(L)'
;GVFYFRAILNRTAANRNSTAFVDAAQYGNSSSFALAVVDGDGALRSAASVRLSTSAIAEQVAIALAMTDPSLTNVFTDSRAAIRAYETGNIAPEAARILQTRKYTGSHYLSWFPAHMGKDVHPQQPNLNEMAHDRARELTRRDDQSATEELGPDVQFNDPLLTFHEITSHYRHNRSRYPLPHSKLERAQEVAFRMLQTRSYPSRGRLSHYNSDINSQCPDCTEVYCSLAHMLWQCPALPQGPLTSESDWEEALRSPNLRNQLKAVQRAQELAERHHVPAPTRASPTVAAARMSHVGTLVA
;
A
#
# COMPACT_ATOMS: atom_id res chain seq x y z
N GLY A 1 7.14 5.98 14.02
CA GLY A 1 5.79 5.68 13.51
C GLY A 1 5.18 4.52 14.27
N VAL A 2 5.49 3.28 13.89
CA VAL A 2 4.83 2.05 14.40
C VAL A 2 4.86 1.92 15.94
N PHE A 3 5.98 2.22 16.60
CA PHE A 3 6.07 2.14 18.07
C PHE A 3 5.08 3.05 18.81
N TYR A 4 4.80 4.25 18.29
CA TYR A 4 3.84 5.18 18.89
C TYR A 4 2.40 4.65 18.79
N PHE A 5 2.03 4.09 17.64
CA PHE A 5 0.69 3.52 17.45
C PHE A 5 0.47 2.24 18.23
N ARG A 6 1.51 1.40 18.36
CA ARG A 6 1.47 0.25 19.28
C ARG A 6 1.24 0.70 20.73
N ALA A 7 1.84 1.80 21.16
CA ALA A 7 1.60 2.36 22.48
C ALA A 7 0.14 2.85 22.66
N ILE A 8 -0.46 3.45 21.63
CA ILE A 8 -1.88 3.81 21.66
C ILE A 8 -2.75 2.56 21.78
N LEU A 9 -2.51 1.52 20.96
CA LEU A 9 -3.28 0.27 21.02
C LEU A 9 -3.14 -0.47 22.37
N ASN A 10 -1.98 -0.36 23.03
CA ASN A 10 -1.81 -0.88 24.38
C ASN A 10 -2.61 -0.07 25.42
N ARG A 11 -2.69 1.26 25.26
CA ARG A 11 -3.50 2.12 26.13
C ARG A 11 -4.99 1.87 25.94
N THR A 12 -5.45 1.68 24.71
CA THR A 12 -6.85 1.35 24.44
C THR A 12 -7.21 -0.03 25.00
N ALA A 13 -6.29 -1.00 24.90
CA ALA A 13 -6.46 -2.31 25.53
C ALA A 13 -6.53 -2.26 27.06
N ALA A 14 -5.87 -1.30 27.70
CA ALA A 14 -5.98 -1.09 29.15
C ALA A 14 -7.30 -0.40 29.54
N ASN A 15 -7.89 0.40 28.65
CA ASN A 15 -9.10 1.20 28.89
C ASN A 15 -10.25 0.79 27.95
N ARG A 16 -10.43 -0.52 27.71
CA ARG A 16 -11.37 -1.03 26.68
C ARG A 16 -12.80 -0.54 26.86
N ASN A 17 -13.28 -0.57 28.11
CA ASN A 17 -14.65 -0.17 28.46
C ASN A 17 -14.94 1.31 28.26
N SER A 18 -13.90 2.14 28.09
CA SER A 18 -14.03 3.59 27.93
C SER A 18 -13.40 4.11 26.65
N THR A 19 -13.13 3.21 25.70
CA THR A 19 -12.54 3.53 24.40
C THR A 19 -13.56 3.32 23.28
N ALA A 20 -13.58 4.25 22.33
CA ALA A 20 -14.33 4.14 21.09
C ALA A 20 -13.46 4.52 19.89
N PHE A 21 -13.60 3.80 18.78
CA PHE A 21 -13.12 4.17 17.46
C PHE A 21 -14.32 4.49 16.58
N VAL A 22 -14.24 5.57 15.82
CA VAL A 22 -15.32 6.03 14.95
C VAL A 22 -14.86 6.16 13.52
N ASP A 23 -15.77 5.88 12.59
CA ASP A 23 -15.57 6.06 11.15
C ASP A 23 -16.91 6.36 10.46
N ALA A 24 -16.86 6.98 9.29
CA ALA A 24 -18.01 7.19 8.42
C ALA A 24 -17.76 6.73 6.98
N ALA A 25 -18.72 6.02 6.40
CA ALA A 25 -18.66 5.53 5.03
C ALA A 25 -19.85 6.02 4.19
N GLN A 26 -19.57 6.48 2.97
CA GLN A 26 -20.62 6.94 2.04
C GLN A 26 -21.37 5.76 1.41
N TYR A 27 -22.70 5.89 1.25
CA TYR A 27 -23.51 4.97 0.47
C TYR A 27 -23.32 5.26 -1.02
N GLY A 28 -22.44 4.51 -1.69
CA GLY A 28 -22.15 4.68 -3.12
C GLY A 28 -21.91 6.14 -3.49
N ASN A 29 -22.61 6.62 -4.53
CA ASN A 29 -22.54 8.02 -4.98
C ASN A 29 -23.64 8.94 -4.37
N SER A 30 -24.27 8.54 -3.26
CA SER A 30 -25.36 9.30 -2.64
C SER A 30 -24.86 10.33 -1.62
N SER A 31 -25.75 11.21 -1.15
CA SER A 31 -25.47 12.10 -0.01
C SER A 31 -25.73 11.42 1.34
N SER A 32 -25.81 10.09 1.39
CA SER A 32 -26.04 9.34 2.61
C SER A 32 -24.74 8.71 3.10
N PHE A 33 -24.55 8.68 4.42
CA PHE A 33 -23.39 8.11 5.10
C PHE A 33 -23.85 7.17 6.21
N ALA A 34 -23.15 6.05 6.35
CA ALA A 34 -23.23 5.16 7.50
C ALA A 34 -22.12 5.54 8.49
N LEU A 35 -22.49 5.66 9.76
CA LEU A 35 -21.58 5.98 10.86
C LEU A 35 -21.41 4.73 11.72
N ALA A 36 -20.19 4.43 12.14
CA ALA A 36 -19.91 3.34 13.06
C ALA A 36 -19.16 3.84 14.29
N VAL A 37 -19.57 3.35 15.47
CA VAL A 37 -18.86 3.51 16.73
C VAL A 37 -18.52 2.12 17.24
N VAL A 38 -17.23 1.79 17.30
CA VAL A 38 -16.71 0.50 17.74
C VAL A 38 -16.01 0.67 19.09
N ASP A 39 -16.24 -0.23 20.05
CA ASP A 39 -15.58 -0.18 21.36
C ASP A 39 -14.17 -0.77 21.37
N GLY A 40 -13.54 -0.75 22.54
CA GLY A 40 -12.22 -1.35 22.79
C GLY A 40 -12.13 -2.87 22.57
N ASP A 41 -13.26 -3.58 22.46
CA ASP A 41 -13.33 -5.01 22.16
C ASP A 41 -13.57 -5.28 20.66
N GLY A 42 -13.75 -4.22 19.85
CA GLY A 42 -14.04 -4.33 18.43
C GLY A 42 -15.53 -4.59 18.14
N ALA A 43 -16.41 -4.47 19.14
CA ALA A 43 -17.85 -4.60 18.96
C ALA A 43 -18.48 -3.26 18.54
N LEU A 44 -19.48 -3.33 17.64
CA LEU A 44 -20.24 -2.16 17.22
C LEU A 44 -21.16 -1.71 18.37
N ARG A 45 -20.88 -0.56 18.96
CA ARG A 45 -21.66 0.04 20.06
C ARG A 45 -22.86 0.83 19.57
N SER A 46 -22.65 1.62 18.52
CA SER A 46 -23.66 2.49 17.96
C SER A 46 -23.42 2.65 16.48
N ALA A 47 -24.50 2.88 15.75
CA ALA A 47 -24.48 3.13 14.32
C ALA A 47 -25.63 4.05 13.95
N ALA A 48 -25.46 4.81 12.88
CA ALA A 48 -26.50 5.66 12.33
C ALA A 48 -26.34 5.81 10.82
N SER A 49 -27.44 6.12 10.14
CA SER A 49 -27.42 6.57 8.76
C SER A 49 -27.84 8.03 8.71
N VAL A 50 -27.04 8.87 8.06
CA VAL A 50 -27.26 10.32 8.02
C VAL A 50 -27.10 10.82 6.60
N ARG A 51 -27.93 11.81 6.22
CA ARG A 51 -27.78 12.48 4.93
C ARG A 51 -26.97 13.76 5.11
N LEU A 52 -25.79 13.81 4.51
CA LEU A 52 -24.80 14.89 4.67
C LEU A 52 -24.15 15.23 3.33
N SER A 53 -23.58 16.42 3.24
CA SER A 53 -22.95 16.90 2.00
C SER A 53 -21.51 16.42 1.81
N THR A 54 -20.81 16.07 2.89
CA THR A 54 -19.39 15.69 2.84
C THR A 54 -19.05 14.64 3.89
N SER A 55 -18.03 13.81 3.61
CA SER A 55 -17.49 12.88 4.60
C SER A 55 -16.89 13.58 5.81
N ALA A 56 -16.29 14.76 5.64
CA ALA A 56 -15.73 15.55 6.74
C ALA A 56 -16.79 15.95 7.78
N ILE A 57 -18.03 16.21 7.36
CA ILE A 57 -19.15 16.42 8.30
C ILE A 57 -19.60 15.08 8.88
N ALA A 58 -19.65 14.01 8.09
CA ALA A 58 -20.03 12.68 8.57
C ALA A 58 -19.12 12.17 9.70
N GLU A 59 -17.81 12.37 9.55
CA GLU A 59 -16.81 12.07 10.59
C GLU A 59 -17.06 12.86 11.88
N GLN A 60 -17.40 14.15 11.78
CA GLN A 60 -17.77 14.94 12.96
C GLN A 60 -19.04 14.41 13.63
N VAL A 61 -20.03 14.00 12.84
CA VAL A 61 -21.27 13.43 13.37
C VAL A 61 -21.03 12.06 14.02
N ALA A 62 -20.09 11.25 13.50
CA ALA A 62 -19.69 9.98 14.11
C ALA A 62 -19.03 10.19 15.49
N ILE A 63 -18.18 11.22 15.63
CA ILE A 63 -17.61 11.63 16.93
C ILE A 63 -18.73 12.06 17.87
N ALA A 64 -19.64 12.93 17.43
CA ALA A 64 -20.77 13.37 18.24
C ALA A 64 -21.65 12.19 18.70
N LEU A 65 -21.86 11.19 17.84
CA LEU A 65 -22.59 9.96 18.15
C LEU A 65 -21.89 9.16 19.26
N ALA A 66 -20.57 8.99 19.20
CA ALA A 66 -19.81 8.31 20.26
C ALA A 66 -19.89 9.07 21.59
N MET A 67 -19.81 10.40 21.56
CA MET A 67 -19.92 11.26 22.75
C MET A 67 -21.32 11.24 23.39
N THR A 68 -22.31 10.63 22.75
CA THR A 68 -23.62 10.43 23.39
C THR A 68 -23.61 9.33 24.45
N ASP A 69 -22.59 8.48 24.46
CA ASP A 69 -22.38 7.47 25.49
C ASP A 69 -21.34 7.97 26.51
N PRO A 70 -21.75 8.31 27.75
CA PRO A 70 -20.84 8.86 28.76
C PRO A 70 -19.78 7.85 29.22
N SER A 71 -19.94 6.55 28.94
CA SER A 71 -18.94 5.54 29.26
C SER A 71 -17.71 5.63 28.33
N LEU A 72 -17.88 6.13 27.10
CA LEU A 72 -16.86 6.17 26.05
C LEU A 72 -15.97 7.43 26.15
N THR A 73 -15.23 7.56 27.24
CA THR A 73 -14.42 8.76 27.52
C THR A 73 -13.27 9.02 26.53
N ASN A 74 -12.76 8.01 25.82
CA ASN A 74 -11.66 8.16 24.86
C ASN A 74 -12.16 7.83 23.46
N VAL A 75 -12.26 8.84 22.59
CA VAL A 75 -12.73 8.70 21.21
C VAL A 75 -11.57 8.85 20.26
N PHE A 76 -11.41 7.89 19.34
CA PHE A 76 -10.38 7.86 18.33
C PHE A 76 -10.99 7.95 16.94
N THR A 77 -10.38 8.75 16.06
CA THR A 77 -10.74 8.91 14.65
C THR A 77 -9.46 9.13 13.84
N ASP A 78 -9.47 8.72 12.58
CA ASP A 78 -8.40 9.06 11.64
C ASP A 78 -8.65 10.33 10.83
N SER A 79 -9.83 10.93 10.98
CA SER A 79 -10.18 12.22 10.37
C SER A 79 -9.51 13.40 11.08
N ARG A 80 -8.37 13.83 10.53
CA ARG A 80 -7.69 15.06 10.97
C ARG A 80 -8.57 16.30 10.84
N ALA A 81 -9.43 16.34 9.84
CA ALA A 81 -10.35 17.45 9.61
C ALA A 81 -11.37 17.54 10.76
N ALA A 82 -11.95 16.42 11.17
CA ALA A 82 -12.87 16.37 12.29
C ALA A 82 -12.19 16.77 13.61
N ILE A 83 -10.98 16.29 13.88
CA ILE A 83 -10.21 16.70 15.08
C ILE A 83 -10.00 18.21 15.13
N ARG A 84 -9.55 18.82 14.02
CA ARG A 84 -9.38 20.28 13.97
C ARG A 84 -10.69 21.04 14.17
N ALA A 85 -11.81 20.53 13.66
CA ALA A 85 -13.12 21.14 13.86
C ALA A 85 -13.51 21.16 15.35
N TYR A 86 -13.28 20.05 16.06
CA TYR A 86 -13.51 19.95 17.50
C TYR A 86 -12.52 20.79 18.33
N GLU A 87 -11.23 20.77 17.98
CA GLU A 87 -10.19 21.59 18.65
C GLU A 87 -10.48 23.09 18.55
N THR A 88 -10.99 23.55 17.41
CA THR A 88 -11.29 24.98 17.17
C THR A 88 -12.71 25.38 17.56
N GLY A 89 -13.56 24.42 17.94
CA GLY A 89 -14.98 24.63 18.21
C GLY A 89 -15.83 24.91 16.95
N ASN A 90 -15.24 24.89 15.76
CA ASN A 90 -15.92 25.06 14.47
C ASN A 90 -16.55 23.75 14.00
N ILE A 91 -17.45 23.21 14.82
CA ILE A 91 -18.13 21.93 14.59
C ILE A 91 -19.34 22.16 13.66
N ALA A 92 -19.58 21.20 12.77
CA ALA A 92 -20.74 21.22 11.88
C ALA A 92 -22.07 21.28 12.66
N PRO A 93 -23.09 22.01 12.17
CA PRO A 93 -24.38 22.16 12.86
C PRO A 93 -25.04 20.83 13.23
N GLU A 94 -24.89 19.80 12.38
CA GLU A 94 -25.46 18.48 12.59
C GLU A 94 -24.85 17.76 13.79
N ALA A 95 -23.53 17.84 13.96
CA ALA A 95 -22.81 17.29 15.09
C ALA A 95 -23.10 18.11 16.37
N ALA A 96 -23.11 19.45 16.27
CA ALA A 96 -23.47 20.33 17.39
C ALA A 96 -24.89 20.04 17.92
N ARG A 97 -25.86 19.79 17.03
CA ARG A 97 -27.23 19.43 17.41
C ARG A 97 -27.29 18.14 18.23
N ILE A 98 -26.51 17.11 17.88
CA ILE A 98 -26.45 15.85 18.65
C ILE A 98 -25.93 16.14 20.07
N LEU A 99 -24.85 16.90 20.18
CA LEU A 99 -24.23 17.27 21.46
C LEU A 99 -25.14 18.13 22.34
N GLN A 100 -25.92 19.04 21.74
CA GLN A 100 -26.85 19.92 22.48
C GLN A 100 -28.11 19.18 22.95
N THR A 101 -28.64 18.27 22.14
CA THR A 101 -29.91 17.58 22.42
C THR A 101 -29.78 16.64 23.62
N ARG A 102 -28.63 15.96 23.76
CA ARG A 102 -28.36 15.07 24.88
C ARG A 102 -27.54 15.86 25.89
N LYS A 103 -28.21 16.49 26.88
CA LYS A 103 -27.60 17.27 27.98
C LYS A 103 -26.38 16.54 28.54
N TYR A 104 -25.23 16.87 27.99
CA TYR A 104 -24.00 16.12 28.15
C TYR A 104 -23.37 16.47 29.50
N THR A 105 -22.97 15.44 30.25
CA THR A 105 -22.30 15.60 31.56
C THR A 105 -21.06 14.71 31.57
N GLY A 106 -19.89 15.29 31.25
CA GLY A 106 -18.64 14.54 31.25
C GLY A 106 -17.49 15.27 30.56
N SER A 107 -16.34 14.61 30.45
CA SER A 107 -15.21 15.02 29.59
C SER A 107 -14.81 13.87 28.69
N HIS A 108 -14.72 14.12 27.38
CA HIS A 108 -14.20 13.17 26.40
C HIS A 108 -12.83 13.63 25.90
N TYR A 109 -11.93 12.68 25.71
CA TYR A 109 -10.64 12.89 25.07
C TYR A 109 -10.74 12.43 23.63
N LEU A 110 -10.62 13.37 22.70
CA LEU A 110 -10.54 13.08 21.27
C LEU A 110 -9.08 12.93 20.85
N SER A 111 -8.75 11.82 20.18
CA SER A 111 -7.37 11.51 19.77
C SER A 111 -7.30 11.06 18.32
N TRP A 112 -6.29 11.57 17.59
CA TRP A 112 -6.03 11.14 16.22
C TRP A 112 -5.36 9.76 16.19
N PHE A 113 -5.89 8.88 15.35
CA PHE A 113 -5.25 7.61 14.98
C PHE A 113 -4.96 7.59 13.47
N PRO A 114 -3.84 7.04 13.00
CA PRO A 114 -3.54 6.98 11.56
C PRO A 114 -4.46 6.02 10.80
N ALA A 115 -4.96 6.47 9.65
CA ALA A 115 -5.67 5.63 8.69
C ALA A 115 -4.77 4.57 8.05
N HIS A 116 -5.38 3.48 7.59
CA HIS A 116 -4.79 2.48 6.68
C HIS A 116 -3.44 1.91 7.13
N MET A 117 -3.22 1.79 8.44
CA MET A 117 -2.01 1.15 8.97
C MET A 117 -2.04 -0.37 8.76
N GLY A 118 -3.17 -0.93 8.33
CA GLY A 118 -3.36 -2.35 8.10
C GLY A 118 -3.80 -3.11 9.35
N LYS A 119 -4.15 -4.38 9.17
CA LYS A 119 -4.69 -5.22 10.26
C LYS A 119 -3.60 -5.71 11.23
N ASP A 120 -2.35 -5.82 10.76
CA ASP A 120 -1.23 -6.45 11.49
C ASP A 120 -0.28 -5.47 12.20
N VAL A 121 -0.77 -4.28 12.58
CA VAL A 121 0.06 -3.23 13.21
C VAL A 121 0.59 -3.66 14.58
N HIS A 122 -0.22 -4.44 15.31
CA HIS A 122 0.09 -4.93 16.64
C HIS A 122 -0.08 -6.46 16.71
N PRO A 123 0.88 -7.21 17.27
CA PRO A 123 0.85 -8.67 17.22
C PRO A 123 -0.27 -9.31 18.05
N GLN A 124 -0.79 -8.62 19.07
CA GLN A 124 -1.81 -9.17 19.98
C GLN A 124 -3.12 -8.37 20.04
N GLN A 125 -3.21 -7.24 19.33
CA GLN A 125 -4.38 -6.35 19.43
C GLN A 125 -4.87 -6.04 18.02
N PRO A 126 -6.17 -6.20 17.74
CA PRO A 126 -6.70 -5.81 16.45
C PRO A 126 -6.59 -4.30 16.25
N ASN A 127 -6.42 -3.89 14.99
CA ASN A 127 -6.50 -2.47 14.65
C ASN A 127 -7.96 -2.02 14.66
N LEU A 128 -8.40 -1.48 15.80
CA LEU A 128 -9.78 -1.03 16.02
C LEU A 128 -10.22 0.08 15.05
N ASN A 129 -9.28 0.86 14.51
CA ASN A 129 -9.57 1.87 13.49
C ASN A 129 -10.01 1.21 12.17
N GLU A 130 -9.28 0.19 11.72
CA GLU A 130 -9.67 -0.60 10.54
C GLU A 130 -10.99 -1.34 10.77
N MET A 131 -11.27 -1.74 12.02
CA MET A 131 -12.56 -2.36 12.36
C MET A 131 -13.71 -1.37 12.28
N ALA A 132 -13.56 -0.16 12.84
CA ALA A 132 -14.57 0.90 12.70
C ALA A 132 -14.85 1.19 11.22
N HIS A 133 -13.79 1.25 10.42
CA HIS A 133 -13.86 1.45 8.99
C HIS A 133 -14.58 0.33 8.23
N ASP A 134 -14.19 -0.93 8.50
CA ASP A 134 -14.83 -2.11 7.95
C ASP A 134 -16.32 -2.14 8.32
N ARG A 135 -16.68 -1.78 9.57
CA ARG A 135 -18.07 -1.73 10.03
C ARG A 135 -18.88 -0.60 9.40
N ALA A 136 -18.33 0.59 9.25
CA ALA A 136 -19.01 1.69 8.56
C ALA A 136 -19.36 1.28 7.13
N ARG A 137 -18.43 0.62 6.42
CA ARG A 137 -18.66 0.08 5.07
C ARG A 137 -19.57 -1.14 5.04
N GLU A 138 -19.59 -1.97 6.06
CA GLU A 138 -20.56 -3.07 6.16
C GLU A 138 -21.99 -2.52 6.25
N LEU A 139 -22.18 -1.44 7.03
CA LEU A 139 -23.47 -0.78 7.20
C LEU A 139 -24.01 -0.17 5.89
N THR A 140 -23.14 0.21 4.95
CA THR A 140 -23.60 0.72 3.63
C THR A 140 -24.17 -0.38 2.73
N ARG A 141 -23.90 -1.66 3.02
CA ARG A 141 -24.36 -2.82 2.23
C ARG A 141 -25.69 -3.40 2.73
N ARG A 142 -26.32 -2.81 3.75
CA ARG A 142 -27.52 -3.38 4.40
C ARG A 142 -28.82 -3.24 3.61
N ASP A 143 -28.82 -2.62 2.44
CA ASP A 143 -30.04 -2.37 1.65
C ASP A 143 -30.10 -3.13 0.32
N ASP A 144 -29.36 -4.24 0.17
CA ASP A 144 -29.42 -5.03 -1.06
C ASP A 144 -29.60 -6.53 -0.79
N GLN A 145 -30.85 -6.93 -0.53
CA GLN A 145 -31.31 -8.30 -0.78
C GLN A 145 -31.85 -8.48 -2.21
N SER A 146 -31.64 -7.49 -3.09
CA SER A 146 -32.07 -7.50 -4.51
C SER A 146 -30.94 -7.31 -5.53
N ALA A 147 -29.68 -7.13 -5.12
CA ALA A 147 -28.51 -7.22 -5.99
C ALA A 147 -27.81 -8.57 -5.84
N THR A 148 -28.56 -9.63 -6.14
CA THR A 148 -27.96 -10.75 -6.86
C THR A 148 -27.41 -10.23 -8.18
N GLU A 149 -26.08 -10.31 -8.29
CA GLU A 149 -25.32 -10.29 -9.54
C GLU A 149 -25.24 -8.92 -10.26
N GLU A 150 -24.01 -8.50 -10.59
CA GLU A 150 -23.64 -7.34 -11.42
C GLU A 150 -23.69 -5.94 -10.78
N LEU A 151 -22.94 -5.71 -9.71
CA LEU A 151 -22.30 -4.39 -9.53
C LEU A 151 -20.99 -4.39 -10.31
N GLY A 152 -20.99 -3.72 -11.47
CA GLY A 152 -19.79 -3.48 -12.28
C GLY A 152 -18.67 -2.77 -11.50
N PRO A 153 -17.45 -2.68 -12.07
CA PRO A 153 -16.23 -2.25 -11.39
C PRO A 153 -16.18 -0.78 -10.91
N ASP A 154 -17.31 -0.07 -10.88
CA ASP A 154 -17.37 1.39 -10.80
C ASP A 154 -18.02 1.94 -9.52
N VAL A 155 -18.04 1.15 -8.43
CA VAL A 155 -18.31 1.72 -7.10
C VAL A 155 -17.05 2.49 -6.66
N GLN A 156 -16.92 3.74 -7.12
CA GLN A 156 -15.93 4.68 -6.63
C GLN A 156 -16.27 5.07 -5.20
N PHE A 157 -15.51 4.53 -4.25
CA PHE A 157 -15.48 5.02 -2.88
C PHE A 157 -14.81 6.40 -2.90
N ASN A 158 -15.62 7.47 -2.96
CA ASN A 158 -15.15 8.84 -2.97
C ASN A 158 -14.77 9.32 -1.55
N ASP A 159 -13.82 8.63 -0.92
CA ASP A 159 -13.15 9.21 0.24
C ASP A 159 -12.33 10.42 -0.27
N PRO A 160 -12.67 11.65 0.14
CA PRO A 160 -11.92 12.81 -0.31
C PRO A 160 -10.47 12.66 0.19
N LEU A 161 -9.53 12.77 -0.74
CA LEU A 161 -8.10 12.76 -0.44
C LEU A 161 -7.77 14.14 0.16
N LEU A 162 -7.73 14.23 1.48
CA LEU A 162 -7.64 15.52 2.20
C LEU A 162 -6.19 15.89 2.53
N THR A 163 -5.29 14.90 2.62
CA THR A 163 -3.88 15.16 2.92
C THR A 163 -3.01 15.13 1.67
N PHE A 164 -1.93 15.93 1.66
CA PHE A 164 -0.93 15.88 0.60
C PHE A 164 -0.40 14.45 0.39
N HIS A 165 -0.26 13.67 1.47
CA HIS A 165 0.17 12.27 1.38
C HIS A 165 -0.86 11.36 0.72
N GLU A 166 -2.15 11.49 1.06
CA GLU A 166 -3.24 10.74 0.41
C GLU A 166 -3.33 11.10 -1.07
N ILE A 167 -3.31 12.39 -1.40
CA ILE A 167 -3.36 12.89 -2.78
C ILE A 167 -2.19 12.32 -3.59
N THR A 168 -0.96 12.51 -3.10
CA THR A 168 0.23 12.02 -3.81
C THR A 168 0.29 10.51 -3.88
N SER A 169 -0.12 9.80 -2.83
CA SER A 169 -0.17 8.32 -2.82
C SER A 169 -1.22 7.80 -3.78
N HIS A 170 -2.44 8.35 -3.79
CA HIS A 170 -3.49 7.98 -4.74
C HIS A 170 -3.04 8.17 -6.18
N TYR A 171 -2.52 9.36 -6.53
CA TYR A 171 -2.00 9.59 -7.87
C TYR A 171 -0.77 8.74 -8.19
N ARG A 172 0.09 8.42 -7.21
CA ARG A 172 1.24 7.54 -7.40
C ARG A 172 0.83 6.09 -7.66
N HIS A 173 -0.16 5.57 -6.92
CA HIS A 173 -0.69 4.22 -7.08
C HIS A 173 -1.46 4.09 -8.39
N ASN A 174 -2.31 5.07 -8.73
CA ASN A 174 -3.04 5.07 -10.01
C ASN A 174 -2.11 5.19 -11.23
N ARG A 175 -0.96 5.85 -11.09
CA ARG A 175 0.07 5.90 -12.13
C ARG A 175 1.04 4.72 -12.09
N SER A 176 0.90 3.83 -11.10
CA SER A 176 1.81 2.70 -10.94
C SER A 176 1.43 1.58 -11.91
N ARG A 177 2.08 1.58 -13.08
CA ARG A 177 1.94 0.50 -14.08
C ARG A 177 2.49 -0.84 -13.58
N TYR A 178 3.46 -0.80 -12.68
CA TYR A 178 4.17 -1.98 -12.17
C TYR A 178 4.20 -2.01 -10.64
N PRO A 179 3.99 -3.19 -10.01
CA PRO A 179 3.96 -3.35 -8.56
C PRO A 179 5.32 -3.07 -7.92
N LEU A 180 5.30 -2.90 -6.60
CA LEU A 180 6.53 -2.90 -5.80
C LEU A 180 7.16 -4.32 -5.79
N PRO A 181 8.48 -4.44 -5.59
CA PRO A 181 9.14 -5.69 -5.26
C PRO A 181 8.47 -6.33 -4.04
N HIS A 182 8.27 -7.63 -4.09
CA HIS A 182 7.71 -8.38 -2.97
C HIS A 182 8.68 -8.32 -1.79
N SER A 183 8.16 -8.18 -0.57
CA SER A 183 8.92 -8.05 0.68
C SER A 183 9.84 -9.23 1.04
N LYS A 184 9.81 -10.31 0.26
CA LYS A 184 10.61 -11.52 0.44
C LYS A 184 11.73 -11.64 -0.59
N LEU A 185 11.84 -10.67 -1.51
CA LEU A 185 12.97 -10.57 -2.42
C LEU A 185 14.19 -10.06 -1.66
N GLU A 186 15.36 -10.63 -1.97
CA GLU A 186 16.61 -10.06 -1.49
C GLU A 186 16.88 -8.72 -2.17
N ARG A 187 17.70 -7.87 -1.54
CA ARG A 187 18.00 -6.53 -2.05
C ARG A 187 18.47 -6.51 -3.51
N ALA A 188 19.33 -7.46 -3.90
CA ALA A 188 19.81 -7.58 -5.28
C ALA A 188 18.68 -7.95 -6.26
N GLN A 189 17.76 -8.82 -5.84
CA GLN A 189 16.59 -9.23 -6.62
C GLN A 189 15.59 -8.08 -6.77
N GLU A 190 15.35 -7.31 -5.71
CA GLU A 190 14.52 -6.11 -5.78
C GLU A 190 15.07 -5.11 -6.81
N VAL A 191 16.39 -4.88 -6.79
CA VAL A 191 17.06 -3.98 -7.74
C VAL A 191 16.94 -4.52 -9.16
N ALA A 192 17.25 -5.80 -9.39
CA ALA A 192 17.09 -6.44 -10.69
C ALA A 192 15.64 -6.33 -11.21
N PHE A 193 14.65 -6.61 -10.37
CA PHE A 193 13.24 -6.52 -10.71
C PHE A 193 12.84 -5.09 -11.10
N ARG A 194 13.29 -4.08 -10.35
CA ARG A 194 13.07 -2.67 -10.70
C ARG A 194 13.73 -2.26 -12.01
N MET A 195 14.95 -2.75 -12.24
CA MET A 195 15.65 -2.48 -13.49
C MET A 195 14.93 -3.10 -14.69
N LEU A 196 14.33 -4.28 -14.54
CA LEU A 196 13.50 -4.90 -15.57
C LEU A 196 12.23 -4.08 -15.84
N GLN A 197 11.49 -3.69 -14.80
CA GLN A 197 10.27 -2.86 -14.92
C GLN A 197 10.54 -1.51 -15.61
N THR A 198 11.71 -0.92 -15.35
CA THR A 198 12.12 0.37 -15.95
C THR A 198 12.89 0.21 -17.26
N ARG A 199 13.01 -1.03 -17.77
CA ARG A 199 13.80 -1.38 -18.96
C ARG A 199 15.25 -0.88 -18.89
N SER A 200 15.81 -0.72 -17.68
CA SER A 200 17.19 -0.28 -17.42
C SER A 200 18.13 -1.44 -17.12
N TYR A 201 17.62 -2.68 -17.06
CA TYR A 201 18.43 -3.87 -16.87
C TYR A 201 19.57 -3.95 -17.90
N PRO A 202 20.80 -4.35 -17.51
CA PRO A 202 21.95 -4.29 -18.40
C PRO A 202 21.80 -5.24 -19.61
N SER A 203 22.26 -4.79 -20.78
CA SER A 203 22.41 -5.60 -21.99
C SER A 203 23.68 -5.16 -22.72
N ARG A 204 24.23 -6.00 -23.60
CA ARG A 204 25.46 -5.66 -24.33
C ARG A 204 25.30 -4.40 -25.18
N GLY A 205 24.18 -4.26 -25.90
CA GLY A 205 23.89 -3.06 -26.70
C GLY A 205 23.75 -1.80 -25.85
N ARG A 206 23.26 -1.88 -24.62
CA ARG A 206 23.26 -0.73 -23.71
C ARG A 206 24.66 -0.41 -23.19
N LEU A 207 25.43 -1.42 -22.81
CA LEU A 207 26.76 -1.25 -22.24
C LEU A 207 27.80 -0.75 -23.25
N SER A 208 27.68 -1.10 -24.52
CA SER A 208 28.56 -0.60 -25.59
C SER A 208 28.49 0.92 -25.77
N HIS A 209 27.41 1.58 -25.32
CA HIS A 209 27.33 3.05 -25.31
C HIS A 209 28.21 3.69 -24.22
N TYR A 210 28.54 2.95 -23.16
CA TYR A 210 29.33 3.46 -22.04
C TYR A 210 30.79 3.00 -22.09
N ASN A 211 31.06 1.87 -22.75
CA ASN A 211 32.40 1.31 -22.90
C ASN A 211 32.59 0.76 -24.32
N SER A 212 33.55 1.34 -25.06
CA SER A 212 33.90 0.95 -26.44
C SER A 212 34.46 -0.46 -26.56
N ASP A 213 35.00 -1.03 -25.48
CA ASP A 213 35.58 -2.36 -25.48
C ASP A 213 34.51 -3.47 -25.49
N ILE A 214 33.26 -3.11 -25.15
CA ILE A 214 32.14 -4.04 -25.12
C ILE A 214 31.50 -4.10 -26.50
N ASN A 215 31.65 -5.23 -27.19
CA ASN A 215 30.95 -5.48 -28.45
C ASN A 215 29.43 -5.58 -28.19
N SER A 216 28.64 -4.79 -28.94
CA SER A 216 27.18 -4.70 -28.88
C SER A 216 26.46 -5.95 -29.44
N GLN A 217 27.15 -6.77 -30.23
CA GLN A 217 26.60 -7.93 -30.91
C GLN A 217 26.12 -9.01 -29.95
N CYS A 218 25.12 -9.77 -30.38
CA CYS A 218 24.67 -10.95 -29.65
C CYS A 218 25.71 -12.07 -29.75
N PRO A 219 26.07 -12.75 -28.66
CA PRO A 219 27.02 -13.87 -28.71
C PRO A 219 26.42 -15.14 -29.34
N ASP A 220 25.09 -15.27 -29.35
CA ASP A 220 24.39 -16.50 -29.72
C ASP A 220 23.77 -16.46 -31.13
N CYS A 221 23.67 -15.28 -31.75
CA CYS A 221 23.08 -15.12 -33.08
C CYS A 221 23.75 -13.97 -33.85
N THR A 222 23.32 -13.73 -35.08
CA THR A 222 23.92 -12.73 -35.98
C THR A 222 23.45 -11.29 -35.73
N GLU A 223 22.72 -11.04 -34.64
CA GLU A 223 22.18 -9.70 -34.34
C GLU A 223 23.30 -8.72 -33.96
N VAL A 224 23.30 -7.55 -34.59
CA VAL A 224 24.38 -6.56 -34.44
C VAL A 224 24.24 -5.76 -33.15
N TYR A 225 23.00 -5.60 -32.68
CA TYR A 225 22.67 -4.86 -31.46
C TYR A 225 21.84 -5.69 -30.50
N CYS A 226 22.49 -6.26 -29.49
CA CYS A 226 21.86 -7.03 -28.42
C CYS A 226 21.17 -6.10 -27.41
N SER A 227 19.96 -5.66 -27.78
CA SER A 227 19.06 -4.90 -26.92
C SER A 227 18.60 -5.75 -25.72
N LEU A 228 18.01 -5.10 -24.71
CA LEU A 228 17.41 -5.82 -23.57
C LEU A 228 16.29 -6.77 -24.05
N ALA A 229 15.45 -6.34 -24.98
CA ALA A 229 14.38 -7.19 -25.52
C ALA A 229 14.96 -8.39 -26.31
N HIS A 230 16.02 -8.16 -27.08
CA HIS A 230 16.72 -9.22 -27.79
C HIS A 230 17.31 -10.25 -26.83
N MET A 231 17.98 -9.79 -25.77
CA MET A 231 18.54 -10.65 -24.74
C MET A 231 17.47 -11.47 -24.01
N LEU A 232 16.26 -10.94 -23.80
CA LEU A 232 15.25 -11.57 -22.95
C LEU A 232 14.24 -12.46 -23.70
N TRP A 233 13.78 -12.08 -24.90
CA TRP A 233 12.74 -12.83 -25.62
C TRP A 233 12.78 -12.77 -27.15
N GLN A 234 13.56 -11.88 -27.79
CA GLN A 234 13.57 -11.80 -29.27
C GLN A 234 14.70 -12.61 -29.92
N CYS A 235 15.72 -13.03 -29.18
CA CYS A 235 16.82 -13.77 -29.77
C CYS A 235 16.37 -15.20 -30.19
N PRO A 236 16.59 -15.60 -31.46
CA PRO A 236 16.16 -16.90 -31.96
C PRO A 236 16.95 -18.07 -31.36
N ALA A 237 18.14 -17.79 -30.81
CA ALA A 237 19.00 -18.77 -30.16
C ALA A 237 18.75 -18.90 -28.64
N LEU A 238 17.65 -18.32 -28.13
CA LEU A 238 17.31 -18.40 -26.71
C LEU A 238 17.01 -19.85 -26.30
N PRO A 239 17.50 -20.28 -25.12
CA PRO A 239 17.20 -21.59 -24.61
C PRO A 239 15.72 -21.67 -24.23
N GLN A 240 15.09 -22.82 -24.45
CA GLN A 240 13.73 -23.07 -23.96
C GLN A 240 13.67 -22.82 -22.45
N GLY A 241 12.61 -22.17 -21.99
CA GLY A 241 12.52 -21.77 -20.60
C GLY A 241 11.30 -20.94 -20.26
N PRO A 242 11.19 -20.50 -19.01
CA PRO A 242 10.12 -19.62 -18.59
C PRO A 242 10.24 -18.25 -19.27
N LEU A 243 9.10 -17.66 -19.67
CA LEU A 243 8.98 -16.32 -20.27
C LEU A 243 9.64 -16.25 -21.65
N THR A 244 8.88 -16.63 -22.67
CA THR A 244 9.35 -16.74 -24.07
C THR A 244 8.93 -15.57 -24.94
N SER A 245 7.90 -14.82 -24.53
CA SER A 245 7.34 -13.71 -25.29
C SER A 245 7.38 -12.40 -24.52
N GLU A 246 7.25 -11.26 -25.22
CA GLU A 246 7.10 -9.95 -24.58
C GLU A 246 5.91 -9.93 -23.61
N SER A 247 4.81 -10.60 -23.99
CA SER A 247 3.60 -10.69 -23.16
C SER A 247 3.88 -11.41 -21.85
N ASP A 248 4.61 -12.54 -21.89
CA ASP A 248 4.94 -13.31 -20.68
C ASP A 248 5.78 -12.45 -19.71
N TRP A 249 6.75 -11.71 -20.26
CA TRP A 249 7.60 -10.81 -19.48
C TRP A 249 6.80 -9.66 -18.88
N GLU A 250 5.94 -9.00 -19.66
CA GLU A 250 5.10 -7.90 -19.19
C GLU A 250 4.12 -8.37 -18.09
N GLU A 251 3.53 -9.55 -18.23
CA GLU A 251 2.66 -10.16 -17.22
C GLU A 251 3.43 -10.44 -15.92
N ALA A 252 4.61 -11.06 -16.02
CA ALA A 252 5.44 -11.35 -14.86
C ALA A 252 5.89 -10.06 -14.13
N LEU A 253 6.24 -9.01 -14.88
CA LEU A 253 6.68 -7.73 -14.31
C LEU A 253 5.53 -6.91 -13.68
N ARG A 254 4.28 -7.17 -14.08
CA ARG A 254 3.06 -6.59 -13.50
C ARG A 254 2.51 -7.37 -12.32
N SER A 255 2.98 -8.59 -12.10
CA SER A 255 2.48 -9.44 -11.03
C SER A 255 3.06 -9.05 -9.65
N PRO A 256 2.24 -8.83 -8.62
CA PRO A 256 2.72 -8.63 -7.25
C PRO A 256 3.16 -9.95 -6.60
N ASN A 257 2.94 -11.10 -7.26
CA ASN A 257 3.21 -12.41 -6.70
C ASN A 257 4.72 -12.72 -6.65
N LEU A 258 5.22 -13.14 -5.48
CA LEU A 258 6.63 -13.50 -5.28
C LEU A 258 7.19 -14.47 -6.33
N ARG A 259 6.43 -15.51 -6.67
CA ARG A 259 6.86 -16.55 -7.63
C ARG A 259 7.11 -15.97 -9.01
N ASN A 260 6.23 -15.07 -9.47
CA ASN A 260 6.35 -14.44 -10.78
C ASN A 260 7.52 -13.44 -10.81
N GLN A 261 7.71 -12.66 -9.75
CA GLN A 261 8.84 -11.75 -9.64
C GLN A 261 10.19 -12.50 -9.61
N LEU A 262 10.28 -13.56 -8.80
CA LEU A 262 11.47 -14.42 -8.76
C LEU A 262 11.75 -15.07 -10.12
N LYS A 263 10.72 -15.60 -10.79
CA LYS A 263 10.84 -16.19 -12.12
C LYS A 263 11.44 -15.20 -13.13
N ALA A 264 10.96 -13.96 -13.16
CA ALA A 264 11.49 -12.92 -14.04
C ALA A 264 12.94 -12.54 -13.70
N VAL A 265 13.26 -12.36 -12.42
CA VAL A 265 14.61 -12.01 -11.97
C VAL A 265 15.62 -13.12 -12.27
N GLN A 266 15.30 -14.36 -11.91
CA GLN A 266 16.17 -15.52 -12.14
C GLN A 266 16.44 -15.70 -13.64
N ARG A 267 15.39 -15.64 -14.46
CA ARG A 267 15.54 -15.76 -15.91
C ARG A 267 16.41 -14.65 -16.51
N ALA A 268 16.25 -13.42 -16.05
CA ALA A 268 17.07 -12.30 -16.52
C ALA A 268 18.54 -12.41 -16.07
N GLN A 269 18.79 -12.98 -14.88
CA GLN A 269 20.14 -13.25 -14.38
C GLN A 269 20.84 -14.34 -15.20
N GLU A 270 20.18 -15.46 -15.46
CA GLU A 270 20.70 -16.54 -16.31
C GLU A 270 21.11 -16.04 -17.71
N LEU A 271 20.26 -15.22 -18.33
CA LEU A 271 20.52 -14.67 -19.67
C LEU A 271 21.65 -13.63 -19.67
N ALA A 272 21.73 -12.81 -18.61
CA ALA A 272 22.83 -11.87 -18.45
C ALA A 272 24.17 -12.58 -18.23
N GLU A 273 24.20 -13.65 -17.41
CA GLU A 273 25.38 -14.48 -17.20
C GLU A 273 25.87 -15.11 -18.51
N ARG A 274 24.95 -15.68 -19.30
CA ARG A 274 25.24 -16.21 -20.64
C ARG A 274 25.84 -15.17 -21.58
N HIS A 275 25.37 -13.93 -21.50
CA HIS A 275 25.86 -12.82 -22.33
C HIS A 275 27.10 -12.12 -21.73
N HIS A 276 27.63 -12.60 -20.60
CA HIS A 276 28.72 -11.98 -19.84
C HIS A 276 28.46 -10.51 -19.47
N VAL A 277 27.19 -10.19 -19.19
CA VAL A 277 26.74 -8.86 -18.80
C VAL A 277 26.65 -8.81 -17.27
N PRO A 278 27.17 -7.75 -16.61
CA PRO A 278 27.06 -7.60 -15.16
C PRO A 278 25.62 -7.43 -14.73
N ALA A 279 25.04 -8.48 -14.14
CA ALA A 279 23.74 -8.44 -13.48
C ALA A 279 23.88 -8.09 -12.00
N PRO A 280 22.86 -7.45 -11.37
CA PRO A 280 22.77 -7.36 -9.93
C PRO A 280 22.71 -8.78 -9.34
N THR A 281 23.84 -9.25 -8.85
CA THR A 281 24.01 -10.55 -8.22
C THR A 281 24.43 -10.35 -6.77
N ARG A 282 24.22 -11.37 -5.95
CA ARG A 282 24.63 -11.37 -4.55
C ARG A 282 26.15 -11.11 -4.50
N ALA A 283 26.57 -9.98 -3.93
CA ALA A 283 27.96 -9.86 -3.52
C ALA A 283 28.16 -10.83 -2.36
N SER A 284 28.64 -12.05 -2.65
CA SER A 284 29.26 -12.88 -1.62
C SER A 284 30.52 -12.13 -1.15
N PRO A 285 30.66 -11.79 0.14
CA PRO A 285 31.83 -11.08 0.67
C PRO A 285 33.16 -11.78 0.35
N THR A 286 33.13 -13.06 0.02
CA THR A 286 34.29 -13.91 -0.26
C THR A 286 34.89 -13.75 -1.66
N VAL A 287 34.14 -13.28 -2.68
CA VAL A 287 34.68 -13.16 -4.05
C VAL A 287 35.36 -11.82 -4.30
N ALA A 288 34.98 -10.77 -3.56
CA ALA A 288 35.65 -9.47 -3.61
C ALA A 288 37.10 -9.54 -3.11
N ALA A 289 37.39 -10.41 -2.13
CA ALA A 289 38.73 -10.62 -1.62
C ALA A 289 39.65 -11.35 -2.61
N ALA A 290 39.11 -12.32 -3.37
CA ALA A 290 39.91 -13.12 -4.31
C ALA A 290 40.36 -12.33 -5.56
N ARG A 291 39.62 -11.30 -5.98
CA ARG A 291 40.00 -10.46 -7.14
C ARG A 291 41.05 -9.39 -6.81
N MET A 292 41.28 -9.07 -5.54
CA MET A 292 42.34 -8.12 -5.14
C MET A 292 43.70 -8.80 -4.87
N SER A 293 43.75 -10.13 -4.73
CA SER A 293 44.99 -10.87 -4.44
C SER A 293 45.80 -11.27 -5.69
N HIS A 294 45.32 -11.02 -6.91
CA HIS A 294 46.01 -11.41 -8.16
C HIS A 294 46.65 -10.25 -8.94
N VAL A 295 46.68 -9.04 -8.38
CA VAL A 295 47.39 -7.88 -8.96
C VAL A 295 48.73 -7.60 -8.25
N GLY A 296 49.10 -8.43 -7.28
CA GLY A 296 50.25 -8.20 -6.39
C GLY A 296 51.37 -9.23 -6.47
N THR A 297 51.71 -9.78 -7.64
CA THR A 297 53.00 -10.49 -7.79
C THR A 297 53.46 -10.49 -9.25
N LEU A 298 54.13 -9.42 -9.67
CA LEU A 298 55.04 -9.40 -10.83
C LEU A 298 55.90 -8.13 -10.73
N VAL A 299 56.83 -8.13 -9.77
CA VAL A 299 58.07 -7.36 -9.84
C VAL A 299 59.18 -8.25 -9.30
N ALA A 300 59.91 -8.86 -10.21
CA ALA A 300 61.31 -9.25 -10.10
C ALA A 300 61.89 -9.23 -11.50
#